data_AF-A0A453IPY5-F1
#
_entry.id   AF-A0A453IPY5-F1
#
_cell.length_a   1.000
_cell.length_b   1.000
_cell.length_c   1.000
_cell.angle_alpha   90.00
_cell.angle_beta   90.00
_cell.angle_gamma   90.00
#
_symmetry.space_group_name_H-M   'P 1'
#
loop_
_entity.id
_entity.type
_entity.pdbx_description
1 polymer ?
#
loop_
_entity_poly.entity_id
_entity_poly.type
_entity_poly.pdbx_seq_one_letter_code
_entity_poly.pdbx_strand_id
1 'polypeptide(L)'
;GLILEAQSLHQEALEAFSFSLSINPDYVPSMVSMASILRTLGAKSSSIARTFLRSATRLEPTNHQAWMGLGLVLKSEGSVLEAADCFQAAYELLELSPIQDFSEQLPILLQ
;
A
#
# COMPACT_ATOMS: atom_id res chain seq x y z
N GLY A 1 -6.15 -12.96 -2.18
CA GLY A 1 -5.41 -11.81 -2.72
C GLY A 1 -4.01 -12.21 -3.10
N LEU A 2 -3.10 -12.27 -2.13
CA LEU A 2 -1.64 -12.42 -2.35
C LEU A 2 -1.22 -13.63 -3.21
N ILE A 3 -1.81 -14.82 -2.98
CA ILE A 3 -1.48 -16.01 -3.79
C ILE A 3 -1.89 -15.83 -5.26
N LEU A 4 -3.04 -15.19 -5.50
CA LEU A 4 -3.54 -14.91 -6.85
C LEU A 4 -2.67 -13.86 -7.54
N GLU A 5 -2.26 -12.83 -6.80
CA GLU A 5 -1.30 -11.83 -7.29
C GLU A 5 0.03 -12.47 -7.70
N ALA A 6 0.58 -13.37 -6.87
CA ALA A 6 1.81 -14.11 -7.19
C ALA A 6 1.67 -14.98 -8.45
N GLN A 7 0.45 -15.41 -8.79
CA GLN A 7 0.13 -16.14 -10.01
C GLN A 7 -0.18 -15.23 -11.21
N SER A 8 -0.04 -13.90 -11.07
CA SER A 8 -0.44 -12.91 -12.07
C SER A 8 -1.93 -12.93 -12.44
N LEU A 9 -2.77 -13.54 -11.60
CA LEU A 9 -4.22 -13.54 -11.72
C LEU A 9 -4.77 -12.23 -11.15
N HIS A 10 -4.51 -11.14 -11.88
CA HIS A 10 -4.74 -9.77 -11.40
C HIS A 10 -6.21 -9.48 -11.09
N GLN A 11 -7.14 -10.00 -11.89
CA GLN A 11 -8.57 -9.75 -11.71
C GLN A 11 -9.09 -10.44 -10.45
N GLU A 12 -8.76 -11.72 -10.28
CA GLU A 12 -9.14 -12.54 -9.13
C GLU A 12 -8.47 -12.01 -7.84
N ALA A 13 -7.24 -11.53 -7.95
CA ALA A 13 -6.56 -10.87 -6.83
C ALA A 13 -7.30 -9.59 -6.41
N LEU A 14 -7.69 -8.73 -7.36
CA LEU A 14 -8.46 -7.52 -7.10
C LEU A 14 -9.83 -7.83 -6.46
N GLU A 15 -10.51 -8.87 -6.92
CA GLU A 15 -11.78 -9.32 -6.31
C GLU A 15 -11.59 -9.77 -4.86
N ALA A 16 -10.56 -10.58 -4.59
CA ALA A 16 -10.26 -11.04 -3.25
C ALA A 16 -9.88 -9.89 -2.30
N PHE A 17 -9.10 -8.90 -2.77
CA PHE A 17 -8.78 -7.72 -1.97
C PHE A 17 -9.98 -6.78 -1.80
N SER A 18 -10.84 -6.65 -2.81
CA SER A 18 -12.09 -5.89 -2.71
C SER A 18 -13.03 -6.49 -1.68
N PHE A 19 -13.12 -7.82 -1.62
CA PHE A 19 -13.87 -8.51 -0.57
C PHE A 19 -13.28 -8.23 0.82
N SER A 20 -11.94 -8.24 0.96
CA SER A 20 -11.29 -7.85 2.22
C SER A 20 -11.66 -6.42 2.64
N LEU A 21 -11.68 -5.46 1.72
CA LEU A 21 -12.10 -4.09 1.99
C LEU A 21 -13.60 -3.94 2.27
N SER A 22 -14.46 -4.85 1.77
CA SER A 22 -15.87 -4.85 2.15
C SER A 22 -16.11 -5.29 3.59
N ILE A 23 -15.21 -6.09 4.16
CA ILE A 23 -15.25 -6.52 5.57
C ILE A 23 -14.59 -5.47 6.46
N ASN A 24 -13.40 -5.01 6.09
CA ASN A 24 -12.68 -3.95 6.79
C ASN A 24 -12.23 -2.88 5.78
N PRO A 25 -13.00 -1.77 5.67
CA PRO A 25 -12.68 -0.68 4.74
C PRO A 25 -11.33 -0.02 4.98
N ASP A 26 -10.77 -0.11 6.19
CA ASP A 26 -9.52 0.54 6.59
C ASP A 26 -8.32 -0.43 6.56
N TYR A 27 -8.47 -1.61 5.97
CA TYR A 27 -7.39 -2.61 5.92
C TYR A 27 -6.30 -2.23 4.91
N VAL A 28 -5.25 -1.57 5.40
CA VAL A 28 -4.14 -1.01 4.63
C VAL A 28 -3.43 -2.04 3.73
N PRO A 29 -3.12 -3.28 4.17
CA PRO A 29 -2.44 -4.25 3.31
C PRO A 29 -3.20 -4.56 2.01
N SER A 30 -4.54 -4.62 2.05
CA SER A 30 -5.36 -4.80 0.86
C SER A 30 -5.33 -3.57 -0.04
N MET A 31 -5.36 -2.35 0.52
CA MET A 31 -5.23 -1.11 -0.28
C MET A 31 -3.89 -1.05 -1.03
N VAL A 32 -2.79 -1.37 -0.34
CA VAL A 32 -1.43 -1.36 -0.92
C VAL A 32 -1.32 -2.42 -2.03
N SER A 33 -1.83 -3.64 -1.79
CA SER A 33 -1.79 -4.72 -2.77
C SER A 33 -2.66 -4.41 -4.00
N MET A 34 -3.87 -3.88 -3.81
CA MET A 34 -4.72 -3.43 -4.93
C MET A 34 -4.05 -2.32 -5.73
N ALA A 35 -3.44 -1.34 -5.07
CA ALA A 35 -2.73 -0.26 -5.75
C ALA A 35 -1.52 -0.75 -6.55
N SER A 36 -0.79 -1.75 -6.04
CA SER A 36 0.30 -2.42 -6.76
C SER A 36 -0.19 -3.02 -8.08
N ILE A 37 -1.28 -3.79 -8.03
CA ILE A 37 -1.90 -4.40 -9.23
C ILE A 37 -2.45 -3.32 -10.16
N LEU A 38 -3.16 -2.32 -9.64
CA LEU A 38 -3.71 -1.23 -10.45
C LEU A 38 -2.60 -0.44 -11.17
N ARG A 39 -1.42 -0.30 -10.57
CA ARG A 39 -0.25 0.30 -11.23
C ARG A 39 0.27 -0.58 -12.37
N THR A 40 0.29 -1.91 -12.24
CA THR A 40 0.74 -2.81 -13.33
C THR A 40 -0.24 -2.83 -14.50
N LEU A 41 -1.54 -2.64 -14.24
CA LEU A 41 -2.57 -2.51 -15.28
C LEU A 41 -2.48 -1.20 -16.09
N GLY A 42 -1.69 -0.22 -15.64
CA GLY A 42 -1.26 0.94 -16.41
C GLY A 42 -2.01 2.24 -16.12
N ALA A 43 -1.85 3.23 -17.02
CA ALA A 43 -2.23 4.63 -16.77
C ALA A 43 -3.72 4.84 -16.45
N LYS A 44 -4.62 3.99 -17.00
CA LYS A 44 -6.07 4.11 -16.78
C LYS A 44 -6.48 3.84 -15.32
N SER A 45 -5.69 3.07 -14.59
CA SER A 45 -5.93 2.68 -13.20
C SER A 45 -5.03 3.41 -12.20
N SER A 46 -4.09 4.25 -12.68
CA SER A 46 -3.15 5.03 -11.85
C SER A 46 -3.85 5.95 -10.84
N SER A 47 -4.92 6.63 -11.26
CA SER A 47 -5.69 7.52 -10.39
C SER A 47 -6.35 6.78 -9.22
N ILE A 48 -6.83 5.56 -9.46
CA ILE A 48 -7.44 4.69 -8.45
C ILE A 48 -6.35 4.17 -7.50
N ALA A 49 -5.22 3.70 -8.05
CA ALA A 49 -4.07 3.28 -7.26
C ALA A 49 -3.61 4.40 -6.31
N ARG A 50 -3.46 5.62 -6.83
CA ARG A 50 -3.10 6.81 -6.04
C ARG A 50 -4.08 7.09 -4.91
N THR A 51 -5.37 6.88 -5.15
CA THR A 51 -6.43 7.09 -4.14
C THR A 51 -6.31 6.09 -3.01
N PHE A 52 -6.13 4.79 -3.32
CA PHE A 52 -5.88 3.76 -2.31
C PHE A 52 -4.61 4.05 -1.51
N LEU A 53 -3.53 4.46 -2.18
CA LEU A 53 -2.25 4.75 -1.53
C LEU A 53 -2.31 5.99 -0.62
N ARG A 54 -3.00 7.07 -1.04
CA ARG A 54 -3.21 8.23 -0.16
C ARG A 54 -4.05 7.89 1.06
N SER A 55 -5.08 7.06 0.90
CA SER A 55 -5.86 6.55 2.04
C SER A 55 -5.00 5.68 2.96
N ALA A 56 -4.19 4.77 2.41
CA ALA A 56 -3.25 3.95 3.16
C ALA A 56 -2.25 4.79 3.98
N THR A 57 -1.62 5.80 3.37
CA THR A 57 -0.69 6.71 4.08
C THR A 57 -1.36 7.56 5.15
N ARG A 58 -2.68 7.79 5.05
CA ARG A 58 -3.44 8.51 6.09
C ARG A 58 -3.82 7.61 7.25
N LEU A 59 -4.17 6.35 6.97
CA LEU A 59 -4.54 5.35 7.98
C LEU A 59 -3.33 4.84 8.74
N GLU A 60 -2.24 4.53 8.03
CA GLU A 60 -0.95 4.10 8.60
C GLU A 60 0.19 4.98 8.05
N PRO A 61 0.43 6.15 8.66
CA PRO A 61 1.50 7.05 8.24
C PRO A 61 2.90 6.45 8.34
N THR A 62 3.08 5.38 9.12
CA THR A 62 4.35 4.66 9.29
C THR A 62 4.55 3.51 8.31
N ASN A 63 3.57 3.23 7.44
CA ASN A 63 3.66 2.12 6.49
C ASN A 63 4.55 2.49 5.30
N HIS A 64 5.82 2.06 5.36
CA HIS A 64 6.80 2.36 4.31
C HIS A 64 6.40 1.83 2.92
N GLN A 65 5.65 0.71 2.85
CA GLN A 65 5.19 0.13 1.58
C GLN A 65 4.13 1.02 0.91
N ALA A 66 3.23 1.64 1.69
CA ALA A 66 2.26 2.60 1.19
C ALA A 66 2.94 3.84 0.60
N TRP A 67 3.95 4.39 1.29
CA TRP A 67 4.74 5.53 0.78
C TRP A 67 5.52 5.17 -0.48
N MET A 68 6.16 4.00 -0.50
CA MET A 68 6.85 3.49 -1.68
C MET A 68 5.90 3.36 -2.88
N GLY A 69 4.73 2.75 -2.66
CA GLY A 69 3.70 2.61 -3.69
C GLY A 69 3.22 3.96 -4.23
N LEU A 70 2.99 4.95 -3.36
CA LEU A 70 2.58 6.30 -3.74
C LEU A 70 3.64 6.97 -4.61
N GLY A 71 4.91 6.88 -4.23
CA GLY A 71 6.03 7.41 -5.01
C GLY A 71 6.13 6.77 -6.40
N LEU A 72 5.94 5.46 -6.52
CA LEU A 72 5.95 4.75 -7.80
C LEU A 72 4.82 5.21 -8.73
N VAL A 73 3.62 5.42 -8.19
CA VAL A 73 2.47 5.93 -8.95
C VAL A 73 2.72 7.37 -9.41
N LEU A 74 3.14 8.27 -8.51
CA LEU A 74 3.43 9.67 -8.84
C LEU A 74 4.56 9.81 -9.86
N LYS A 75 5.60 8.98 -9.75
CA LYS A 75 6.67 8.91 -10.75
C LYS A 75 6.13 8.53 -12.13
N SER A 76 5.21 7.57 -12.21
CA SER A 76 4.60 7.16 -13.48
C SER A 76 3.69 8.23 -14.10
N GLU A 77 3.14 9.12 -13.26
CA GLU A 77 2.32 10.26 -13.67
C GLU A 77 3.15 11.51 -14.03
N GLY A 78 4.46 11.48 -13.80
CA GLY A 78 5.37 12.60 -14.07
C GLY A 78 5.54 13.60 -12.92
N SER A 79 4.89 13.37 -11.77
CA SER A 79 5.05 14.18 -10.55
C SER A 79 6.34 13.84 -9.80
N VAL A 80 7.49 14.18 -10.41
CA VAL A 80 8.82 13.73 -9.93
C VAL A 80 9.18 14.25 -8.54
N LEU A 81 8.85 15.51 -8.22
CA LEU A 81 9.16 16.09 -6.89
C LEU A 81 8.37 15.40 -5.77
N GLU A 82 7.04 15.28 -5.92
CA GLU A 82 6.21 14.57 -4.94
C GLU A 82 6.62 13.09 -4.80
N ALA A 83 7.05 12.45 -5.89
CA ALA A 83 7.56 11.09 -5.84
C ALA A 83 8.85 11.00 -5.01
N ALA A 84 9.77 11.97 -5.14
CA ALA A 84 10.99 12.02 -4.36
C ALA A 84 10.70 12.16 -2.85
N ASP A 85 9.75 13.03 -2.48
CA ASP A 85 9.31 13.19 -1.10
C ASP A 85 8.73 11.88 -0.53
N CYS A 86 7.93 11.16 -1.33
CA CYS A 86 7.38 9.86 -0.94
C CYS A 86 8.47 8.80 -0.75
N PHE A 87 9.48 8.76 -1.63
CA PHE A 87 10.58 7.82 -1.50
C PHE A 87 11.46 8.12 -0.29
N GLN A 88 11.69 9.40 0.01
CA GLN A 88 12.42 9.82 1.20
C GLN A 88 11.66 9.37 2.46
N ALA A 89 10.36 9.63 2.54
CA ALA A 89 9.53 9.17 3.66
C ALA A 89 9.55 7.64 3.80
N ALA A 90 9.43 6.89 2.69
CA ALA A 90 9.50 5.44 2.71
C ALA A 90 10.86 4.92 3.22
N TYR A 91 11.95 5.57 2.84
CA TYR A 91 13.30 5.22 3.28
C TYR A 91 13.48 5.47 4.78
N GLU A 92 13.11 6.65 5.26
CA GLU A 92 13.19 7.02 6.68
C GLU A 92 12.38 6.05 7.54
N LEU A 93 11.16 5.70 7.12
CA LEU A 93 10.30 4.77 7.83
C LEU A 93 10.85 3.33 7.85
N LEU A 94 11.52 2.91 6.77
CA LEU A 94 12.19 1.62 6.73
C LEU A 94 13.38 1.57 7.69
N GLU A 95 14.20 2.63 7.74
CA GLU A 95 15.34 2.71 8.67
C GLU A 95 14.90 2.79 10.14
N LEU A 96 13.77 3.45 10.40
CA LEU A 96 13.19 3.57 11.73
C LEU A 96 12.41 2.32 12.16
N SER A 97 12.12 1.39 11.24
CA SER A 97 11.48 0.13 11.59
C SER A 97 12.45 -0.73 12.41
N PRO A 98 12.14 -1.06 13.68
CA PRO A 98 12.99 -1.94 14.45
C PRO A 98 13.10 -3.31 13.76
N ILE A 99 14.28 -3.93 13.86
CA ILE A 99 14.60 -5.25 13.26
C ILE A 99 13.59 -6.35 13.69
N GLN A 100 12.82 -6.10 14.75
CA GLN A 100 11.62 -6.85 15.12
C GLN A 100 10.37 -5.96 15.03
N ASP A 101 9.43 -6.41 14.22
CA ASP A 101 8.09 -5.84 14.12
C ASP A 101 7.35 -6.02 15.45
N PHE A 102 7.28 -4.96 16.26
CA PHE A 102 6.56 -4.99 17.55
C PHE A 102 5.04 -5.11 17.39
N SER A 103 4.52 -5.03 16.16
CA SER A 103 3.09 -5.26 15.91
C SER A 103 2.66 -6.71 16.19
N GLU A 104 3.61 -7.67 16.17
CA GLU A 104 3.34 -9.07 16.55
C GLU A 104 3.42 -9.32 18.07
N GLN A 105 3.80 -8.32 18.87
CA GLN A 105 4.05 -8.46 20.32
C GLN A 105 3.23 -7.50 21.19
N LEU A 106 2.03 -7.10 20.79
CA LEU A 106 1.07 -6.49 21.73
C LEU A 106 0.13 -7.58 22.30
N PRO A 107 0.53 -8.32 23.36
CA PRO A 107 -0.43 -9.06 24.14
C PRO A 107 -1.33 -8.05 24.85
N ILE A 108 -2.61 -8.09 24.51
CA ILE A 108 -3.79 -7.83 25.35
C ILE A 108 -3.42 -7.31 26.76
N LEU A 109 -3.20 -6.00 26.89
CA LEU A 109 -3.16 -5.31 28.19
C LEU A 109 -3.86 -3.97 28.06
N LEU A 110 -5.16 -4.03 27.76
CA LEU A 110 -6.13 -3.07 28.25
C LEU A 110 -7.19 -3.87 29.01
N GLN A 111 -6.94 -4.03 30.31
CA GLN A 111 -8.02 -4.18 31.29
C GLN A 111 -8.71 -2.83 31.49
#